data_AF-A0A1D2QYI9-F1
#
_entry.id   AF-A0A1D2QYI9-F1
#
_cell.length_a   1.000
_cell.length_b   1.000
_cell.length_c   1.000
_cell.angle_alpha   90.00
_cell.angle_beta   90.00
_cell.angle_gamma   90.00
#
_symmetry.space_group_name_H-M   'P 1'
#
loop_
_entity.id
_entity.type
_entity.pdbx_description
1 polymer ?
#
loop_
_entity_poly.entity_id
_entity_poly.type
_entity_poly.pdbx_seq_one_letter_code
_entity_poly.pdbx_strand_id
1 'polypeptide(L)'
;MKLLTLIILSATAQVWVAVPYGIAAGVNPFLVFSIAVIFNFIPVPLILKLSEKFESGIIHKTLLWFRKRGEPWIEKYGFIGIVISVSLASAYGAALAGYILGVDMKKIYLGTFIGLMIEALFWLLAAKGVIGFLI
;
A
#
# COMPACT_ATOMS: atom_id res chain seq x y z
N MET A 1 3.84 -4.44 24.81
CA MET A 1 4.74 -3.53 24.06
C MET A 1 4.92 -3.94 22.60
N LYS A 2 5.37 -5.17 22.29
CA LYS A 2 5.59 -5.68 20.92
C LYS A 2 4.43 -5.43 19.93
N LEU A 3 3.19 -5.72 20.36
CA LEU A 3 2.00 -5.54 19.52
C LEU A 3 1.71 -4.08 19.18
N LEU A 4 1.86 -3.18 20.16
CA LEU A 4 1.68 -1.75 19.96
C LEU A 4 2.72 -1.20 18.99
N THR A 5 3.98 -1.62 19.13
CA THR A 5 5.06 -1.26 18.20
C THR A 5 4.77 -1.76 16.78
N LEU A 6 4.29 -3.00 16.63
CA LEU A 6 3.90 -3.54 15.33
C LEU A 6 2.77 -2.72 14.67
N ILE A 7 1.76 -2.30 15.44
CA ILE A 7 0.66 -1.46 14.94
C ILE A 7 1.19 -0.10 14.49
N ILE A 8 2.01 0.55 15.31
CA ILE A 8 2.62 1.85 14.97
C ILE A 8 3.45 1.70 13.69
N LEU A 9 4.35 0.72 13.65
CA LEU A 9 5.16 0.45 12.47
C LEU A 9 4.33 0.11 11.25
N SER A 10 3.17 -0.55 11.38
CA SER A 10 2.29 -0.83 10.23
C SER A 10 1.56 0.43 9.74
N ALA A 11 1.28 1.39 10.61
CA ALA A 11 0.59 2.62 10.22
C ALA A 11 1.55 3.72 9.74
N THR A 12 2.78 3.74 10.25
CA THR A 12 3.75 4.82 9.99
C THR A 12 4.96 4.37 9.18
N ALA A 13 5.33 3.10 9.28
CA ALA A 13 6.35 2.49 8.44
C ALA A 13 5.68 1.57 7.40
N GLN A 14 6.44 1.20 6.38
CA GLN A 14 5.95 0.32 5.32
C GLN A 14 5.94 -1.14 5.78
N VAL A 15 5.21 -1.99 5.06
CA VAL A 15 5.05 -3.43 5.34
C VAL A 15 6.41 -4.13 5.50
N TRP A 16 7.39 -3.76 4.67
CA TRP A 16 8.75 -4.34 4.72
C TRP A 16 9.52 -4.07 6.03
N VAL A 17 9.08 -3.12 6.86
CA VAL A 17 9.64 -2.88 8.20
C VAL A 17 8.81 -3.59 9.25
N ALA A 18 7.49 -3.45 9.18
CA ALA A 18 6.57 -3.98 10.18
C ALA A 18 6.59 -5.52 10.25
N VAL A 19 6.64 -6.19 9.10
CA VAL A 19 6.57 -7.66 9.04
C VAL A 19 7.84 -8.32 9.61
N PRO A 20 9.07 -7.98 9.18
CA PRO A 20 10.28 -8.55 9.77
C PRO A 20 10.38 -8.29 11.27
N TYR A 21 10.02 -7.08 11.73
CA TYR A 21 9.96 -6.77 13.16
C TYR A 21 9.00 -7.71 13.91
N GLY A 22 7.77 -7.88 13.41
CA GLY A 22 6.76 -8.72 14.05
C GLY A 22 7.23 -10.17 14.22
N ILE A 23 7.88 -10.72 13.20
CA ILE A 23 8.42 -12.09 13.24
C ILE A 23 9.62 -12.18 14.18
N ALA A 24 10.58 -11.24 14.10
CA ALA A 24 11.72 -11.21 15.02
C ALA A 24 11.31 -11.02 16.48
N ALA A 25 10.20 -10.31 16.73
CA ALA A 25 9.63 -10.12 18.06
C ALA A 25 8.89 -11.37 18.59
N GLY A 26 8.76 -12.43 17.78
CA GLY A 26 8.07 -13.68 18.13
C GLY A 26 6.54 -13.57 18.11
N VAL A 27 5.99 -12.59 17.39
CA VAL A 27 4.54 -12.46 17.22
C VAL A 27 4.03 -13.53 16.25
N ASN A 28 2.82 -14.04 16.48
CA ASN A 28 2.20 -15.02 15.60
C ASN A 28 2.17 -14.50 14.13
N PRO A 29 2.65 -15.29 13.15
CA PRO A 29 2.74 -14.86 11.75
C PRO A 29 1.41 -14.39 11.12
N PHE A 30 0.29 -15.05 11.45
CA PHE A 30 -1.02 -14.64 10.94
C PHE A 30 -1.40 -13.26 11.48
N LEU A 31 -1.11 -13.03 12.76
CA LEU A 31 -1.39 -11.74 13.40
C LEU A 31 -0.47 -10.63 12.87
N VAL A 32 0.80 -10.93 12.58
CA VAL A 32 1.71 -10.00 11.90
C VAL A 32 1.17 -9.62 10.52
N PHE A 33 0.80 -10.61 9.72
CA PHE A 33 0.23 -10.40 8.39
C PHE A 33 -1.03 -9.53 8.45
N SER A 34 -2.01 -9.89 9.28
CA SER A 34 -3.27 -9.15 9.39
C SER A 34 -3.06 -7.71 9.83
N ILE A 35 -2.21 -7.47 10.83
CA ILE A 35 -1.93 -6.11 11.32
C ILE A 35 -1.20 -5.30 10.26
N ALA A 36 -0.18 -5.86 9.62
CA ALA A 36 0.57 -5.18 8.58
C ALA A 36 -0.35 -4.72 7.44
N VAL A 37 -1.22 -5.59 6.94
CA VAL A 37 -2.15 -5.27 5.85
C VAL A 37 -3.20 -4.25 6.29
N ILE A 38 -3.92 -4.50 7.40
CA ILE A 38 -5.04 -3.65 7.83
C ILE A 38 -4.54 -2.24 8.16
N PHE A 39 -3.49 -2.12 8.97
CA PHE A 39 -3.01 -0.81 9.43
C PHE A 39 -2.24 -0.04 8.37
N ASN A 40 -1.62 -0.71 7.38
CA ASN A 40 -1.13 0.00 6.19
C ASN A 40 -2.26 0.46 5.27
N PHE A 41 -3.40 -0.25 5.24
CA PHE A 41 -4.52 0.12 4.38
C PHE A 41 -5.34 1.30 4.93
N ILE A 42 -5.49 1.42 6.26
CA ILE A 42 -6.30 2.46 6.92
C ILE A 42 -5.96 3.90 6.46
N PRO A 43 -4.69 4.30 6.30
CA PRO A 43 -4.34 5.64 5.82
C PRO A 43 -4.75 5.91 4.36
N VAL A 44 -4.98 4.88 3.54
CA VAL A 44 -5.28 5.04 2.10
C VAL A 44 -6.57 5.84 1.86
N PRO A 45 -7.74 5.49 2.45
CA PRO A 45 -8.93 6.33 2.37
C PRO A 45 -8.73 7.79 2.80
N LEU A 46 -7.90 8.03 3.82
CA LEU A 46 -7.62 9.38 4.32
C LEU A 46 -6.85 10.19 3.28
N ILE A 47 -5.82 9.60 2.67
CA ILE A 47 -5.01 10.23 1.62
C ILE A 47 -5.88 10.58 0.41
N LEU A 48 -6.73 9.66 -0.03
CA LEU A 48 -7.60 9.87 -1.19
C LEU A 48 -8.65 10.95 -0.93
N LYS A 49 -9.32 10.91 0.24
CA LYS A 49 -10.28 11.95 0.64
C LYS A 49 -9.62 13.33 0.76
N LEU A 50 -8.37 13.38 1.22
CA LEU A 50 -7.62 14.62 1.27
C LEU A 50 -7.31 15.13 -0.14
N SER A 51 -6.98 14.23 -1.05
CA SER A 51 -6.69 14.54 -2.46
C SER A 51 -7.89 15.16 -3.18
N GLU A 52 -9.10 14.66 -2.92
CA GLU A 52 -10.36 15.23 -3.42
C GLU A 52 -10.56 16.69 -3.00
N LYS A 53 -10.19 17.06 -1.77
CA LYS A 53 -10.29 18.45 -1.30
C LYS A 53 -9.33 19.40 -2.04
N PHE A 54 -8.19 18.88 -2.51
CA PHE A 54 -7.17 19.65 -3.20
C PHE A 54 -7.33 19.64 -4.72
N GLU A 55 -8.36 18.98 -5.27
CA GLU A 55 -8.62 18.91 -6.71
C GLU A 55 -9.12 20.25 -7.31
N SER A 56 -9.32 21.29 -6.49
CA SER A 56 -9.81 22.60 -6.93
C SER A 56 -8.70 23.58 -7.35
N GLY A 57 -9.07 24.58 -8.16
CA GLY A 57 -8.21 25.70 -8.51
C GLY A 57 -7.10 25.37 -9.52
N ILE A 58 -5.88 25.87 -9.25
CA ILE A 58 -4.72 25.76 -10.16
C ILE A 58 -4.31 24.31 -10.41
N ILE A 59 -4.50 23.42 -9.43
CA ILE A 59 -4.11 22.01 -9.50
C ILE A 59 -5.03 21.24 -10.47
N HIS A 60 -6.27 21.67 -10.66
CA HIS A 60 -7.25 21.00 -11.51
C HIS A 60 -6.76 20.82 -12.96
N LYS A 61 -6.18 21.87 -13.55
CA LYS A 61 -5.65 21.80 -14.94
C LYS A 61 -4.50 20.81 -15.05
N THR A 62 -3.64 20.78 -14.05
CA THR A 62 -2.53 19.82 -13.96
C THR A 62 -3.04 18.39 -13.83
N LEU A 63 -4.05 18.14 -13.00
CA LEU A 63 -4.68 16.83 -12.86
C LEU A 63 -5.30 16.37 -14.18
N LEU A 64 -6.07 17.22 -14.87
CA LEU A 64 -6.64 16.89 -16.18
C LEU A 64 -5.57 16.52 -17.21
N TRP A 65 -4.43 17.22 -17.18
CA TRP A 65 -3.30 16.91 -18.05
C TRP A 65 -2.69 15.53 -17.75
N PHE A 66 -2.51 15.20 -16.46
CA PHE A 66 -2.02 13.87 -16.05
C PHE A 66 -3.01 12.76 -16.42
N ARG A 67 -4.32 12.98 -16.23
CA ARG A 67 -5.37 12.03 -16.60
C ARG A 67 -5.35 11.73 -18.09
N LYS A 68 -5.30 12.76 -18.94
CA LYS A 68 -5.23 12.61 -20.39
C LYS A 68 -3.98 11.86 -20.86
N ARG A 69 -2.82 12.09 -20.22
CA ARG A 69 -1.59 11.35 -20.53
C ARG A 69 -1.57 9.93 -19.96
N GLY A 70 -2.26 9.72 -18.85
CA GLY A 70 -2.35 8.46 -18.14
C GLY A 70 -3.32 7.47 -18.77
N GLU A 71 -4.31 7.94 -19.54
CA GLU A 71 -5.39 7.14 -20.10
C GLU A 71 -4.91 5.84 -20.80
N PRO A 72 -3.91 5.85 -21.71
CA PRO A 72 -3.44 4.60 -22.34
C PRO A 72 -2.82 3.61 -21.34
N TRP A 73 -2.19 4.13 -20.28
CA TRP A 73 -1.58 3.30 -19.23
C TRP A 73 -2.64 2.73 -18.29
N ILE A 74 -3.71 3.47 -18.04
CA ILE A 74 -4.84 3.00 -17.23
C ILE A 74 -5.62 1.93 -17.98
N GLU A 75 -5.84 2.11 -19.28
CA GLU A 75 -6.47 1.09 -20.12
C GLU A 75 -5.64 -0.19 -20.15
N LYS A 76 -4.31 -0.06 -20.28
CA LYS A 76 -3.41 -1.21 -20.35
C LYS A 76 -3.18 -1.92 -19.01
N TYR A 77 -2.97 -1.16 -17.94
CA TYR A 77 -2.53 -1.69 -16.65
C TYR A 77 -3.52 -1.46 -15.52
N GLY A 78 -4.20 -0.31 -15.48
CA GLY A 78 -5.28 0.02 -14.55
C GLY A 78 -5.15 -0.63 -13.16
N PHE A 79 -6.05 -1.55 -12.85
CA PHE A 79 -6.08 -2.30 -11.59
C PHE A 79 -4.79 -3.09 -11.32
N ILE A 80 -4.29 -3.84 -12.30
CA ILE A 80 -3.07 -4.65 -12.18
C ILE A 80 -1.87 -3.74 -11.91
N GLY A 81 -1.82 -2.57 -12.57
CA GLY A 81 -0.81 -1.54 -12.34
C GLY A 81 -0.77 -1.08 -10.89
N ILE A 82 -1.93 -0.88 -10.25
CA ILE A 82 -2.01 -0.55 -8.81
C ILE A 82 -1.47 -1.70 -7.97
N VAL A 83 -1.94 -2.93 -8.19
CA VAL A 83 -1.50 -4.11 -7.42
C VAL A 83 0.03 -4.25 -7.45
N ILE A 84 0.63 -4.17 -8.64
CA ILE A 84 2.08 -4.27 -8.82
C ILE A 84 2.79 -3.09 -8.15
N SER A 85 2.30 -1.86 -8.35
CA SER A 85 2.92 -0.66 -7.77
C SER A 85 2.93 -0.69 -6.25
N VAL A 86 1.87 -1.19 -5.63
CA VAL A 86 1.83 -1.37 -4.17
C VAL A 86 2.79 -2.45 -3.73
N SER A 87 2.78 -3.60 -4.41
CA SER A 87 3.63 -4.75 -4.04
C SER A 87 5.13 -4.44 -4.11
N LEU A 88 5.54 -3.49 -4.95
CA LEU A 88 6.95 -3.15 -5.18
C LEU A 88 7.40 -1.85 -4.50
N ALA A 89 6.47 -0.93 -4.21
CA ALA A 89 6.84 0.41 -3.77
C ALA A 89 6.06 0.86 -2.54
N SER A 90 4.82 1.33 -2.72
CA SER A 90 4.06 1.94 -1.62
C SER A 90 2.56 1.95 -1.90
N ALA A 91 1.78 1.50 -0.92
CA ALA A 91 0.33 1.66 -0.90
C ALA A 91 -0.12 3.11 -1.08
N TYR A 92 0.53 4.04 -0.39
CA TYR A 92 0.17 5.46 -0.41
C TYR A 92 0.49 6.11 -1.74
N GLY A 93 1.71 5.88 -2.23
CA GLY A 93 2.17 6.41 -3.51
C GLY A 93 1.34 5.88 -4.68
N ALA A 94 1.08 4.58 -4.71
CA ALA A 94 0.29 3.96 -5.78
C ALA A 94 -1.18 4.41 -5.74
N ALA A 95 -1.79 4.51 -4.54
CA ALA A 95 -3.16 4.99 -4.42
C ALA A 95 -3.29 6.45 -4.90
N LEU A 96 -2.36 7.31 -4.49
CA LEU A 96 -2.34 8.71 -4.93
C LEU A 96 -2.07 8.82 -6.44
N ALA A 97 -1.13 8.04 -6.97
CA ALA A 97 -0.85 8.00 -8.41
C ALA A 97 -2.07 7.52 -9.20
N GLY A 98 -2.74 6.46 -8.75
CA GLY A 98 -3.98 5.98 -9.35
C GLY A 98 -5.05 7.06 -9.39
N TYR A 99 -5.21 7.81 -8.30
CA TYR A 99 -6.17 8.90 -8.22
C TYR A 99 -5.82 10.07 -9.16
N ILE A 100 -4.55 10.48 -9.19
CA ILE A 100 -4.05 11.54 -10.09
C ILE A 100 -4.27 11.16 -11.55
N LEU A 101 -3.99 9.90 -11.91
CA LEU A 101 -4.17 9.40 -13.27
C LEU A 101 -5.65 9.19 -13.62
N GLY A 102 -6.55 9.13 -12.64
CA GLY A 102 -7.98 8.95 -12.87
C GLY A 102 -8.43 7.50 -12.94
N VAL A 103 -7.72 6.58 -12.28
CA VAL A 103 -8.17 5.20 -12.09
C VAL A 103 -9.45 5.20 -11.25
N ASP A 104 -10.40 4.35 -11.58
CA ASP A 104 -11.62 4.16 -10.78
C ASP A 104 -11.28 3.87 -9.31
N MET A 105 -11.97 4.55 -8.40
CA MET A 105 -11.71 4.49 -6.96
C MET A 105 -11.82 3.07 -6.41
N LYS A 106 -12.77 2.25 -6.89
CA LYS A 106 -12.90 0.86 -6.43
C LYS A 106 -11.69 0.04 -6.84
N LYS A 107 -11.17 0.26 -8.05
CA LYS A 107 -9.93 -0.38 -8.53
C LYS A 107 -8.72 0.06 -7.69
N ILE A 108 -8.64 1.34 -7.30
CA ILE A 108 -7.56 1.82 -6.42
C ILE A 108 -7.62 1.12 -5.06
N TYR A 109 -8.79 1.13 -4.39
CA TYR A 109 -8.94 0.50 -3.09
C TYR A 109 -8.65 -0.99 -3.13
N LEU A 110 -9.29 -1.71 -4.05
CA LEU A 110 -9.12 -3.16 -4.17
C LEU A 110 -7.70 -3.53 -4.57
N GLY A 111 -7.12 -2.79 -5.51
CA GLY A 111 -5.75 -3.03 -5.98
C GLY A 111 -4.73 -2.78 -4.88
N THR A 112 -4.95 -1.74 -4.08
CA THR A 112 -4.08 -1.42 -2.94
C THR A 112 -4.16 -2.47 -1.85
N PHE A 113 -5.37 -2.93 -1.52
CA PHE A 113 -5.56 -3.99 -0.53
C PHE A 113 -4.89 -5.30 -0.95
N ILE A 114 -5.10 -5.72 -2.20
CA ILE A 114 -4.49 -6.94 -2.74
C ILE A 114 -2.96 -6.80 -2.85
N GLY A 115 -2.46 -5.65 -3.29
CA GLY A 115 -1.02 -5.39 -3.33
C GLY A 115 -0.37 -5.47 -1.95
N LEU A 116 -1.01 -4.91 -0.92
CA LEU A 116 -0.54 -5.03 0.46
C LEU A 116 -0.53 -6.49 0.95
N MET A 117 -1.53 -7.29 0.57
CA MET A 117 -1.53 -8.73 0.91
C MET A 117 -0.35 -9.46 0.25
N ILE A 118 -0.04 -9.15 -1.01
CA ILE A 118 1.09 -9.75 -1.73
C ILE A 118 2.42 -9.32 -1.08
N GLU A 119 2.59 -8.02 -0.82
CA GLU A 119 3.78 -7.47 -0.16
C GLU A 119 3.99 -8.09 1.22
N ALA A 120 2.94 -8.14 2.03
CA ALA A 120 3.00 -8.70 3.39
C ALA A 120 3.33 -10.19 3.36
N LEU A 121 2.76 -10.95 2.41
CA LEU A 121 3.07 -12.37 2.26
C LEU A 121 4.53 -12.57 1.85
N PHE A 122 5.04 -11.78 0.90
CA PHE A 122 6.43 -11.82 0.48
C PHE A 122 7.38 -11.60 1.66
N TRP A 123 7.18 -10.52 2.42
CA TRP A 123 8.04 -10.22 3.58
C TRP A 123 7.87 -11.21 4.73
N LEU A 124 6.70 -11.81 4.89
CA LEU A 124 6.47 -12.84 5.89
C LEU A 124 7.30 -14.08 5.59
N LEU A 125 7.27 -14.54 4.34
CA LEU A 125 8.04 -15.69 3.88
C LEU A 125 9.54 -15.41 3.94
N ALA A 126 9.97 -14.22 3.49
CA ALA A 126 11.36 -13.79 3.56
C ALA A 126 11.88 -13.74 5.00
N ALA A 127 11.13 -13.08 5.91
CA ALA A 127 11.52 -12.97 7.31
C ALA A 127 11.60 -14.34 8.00
N LYS A 128 10.61 -15.21 7.77
CA LYS A 128 10.64 -16.58 8.33
C LYS A 128 11.79 -17.41 7.76
N GLY A 129 12.07 -17.31 6.46
CA GLY A 129 13.17 -18.01 5.81
C GLY A 129 14.54 -17.58 6.34
N VAL A 130 14.76 -16.26 6.48
CA VAL A 130 16.00 -15.70 7.04
C VAL A 130 16.16 -16.10 8.51
N ILE A 131 15.13 -15.92 9.33
CA ILE A 131 15.20 -16.27 10.75
C ILE A 131 15.41 -17.78 10.93
N GLY A 132 14.74 -18.61 10.14
CA GLY A 132 14.94 -20.07 10.19
C GLY A 132 16.31 -20.53 9.68
N PHE A 133 17.05 -19.70 8.95
CA PHE A 133 18.44 -19.98 8.56
C PHE A 133 19.45 -19.59 9.64
N LEU A 134 19.13 -18.59 10.47
CA LEU A 134 20.04 -18.00 11.45
C LEU A 134 20.02 -18.68 12.84
N ILE A 135 19.04 -19.55 13.09
CA ILE A 135 18.82 -20.25 14.37
C ILE A 135 18.82 -21.75 14.10
#